data_AF-A0A2P8GQJ0-F1
#
_entry.id   AF-A0A2P8GQJ0-F1
#
_cell.length_a   1.000
_cell.length_b   1.000
_cell.length_c   1.000
_cell.angle_alpha   90.00
_cell.angle_beta   90.00
_cell.angle_gamma   90.00
#
_symmetry.space_group_name_H-M   'P 1'
#
loop_
_entity.id
_entity.type
_entity.pdbx_description
1 polymer ?
#
loop_
_entity_poly.entity_id
_entity_poly.type
_entity_poly.pdbx_seq_one_letter_code
_entity_poly.pdbx_strand_id
1 'polypeptide(L)'
;MFLEELRDIHNLEPVLYFGIGPHETHRSDNLREFYAHRPLEPIETRFPMIETFREDIDVKSIIEEEWGIKLPRMYAMGFSHANCGGRCVRGGFQHYAQLYNVWPDRYALQEEMEENFRRDFEKNVSILKKDGGPYTLREYRERMDREGVENFLKIPDETVPCVCSFS
;
A
#
# COMPACT_ATOMS: atom_id res chain seq x y z
N MET A 1 10.72 15.52 13.61
CA MET A 1 10.41 16.87 13.14
C MET A 1 8.91 16.95 13.05
N PHE A 2 8.30 17.67 13.98
CA PHE A 2 6.87 17.92 13.98
C PHE A 2 6.57 19.19 13.16
N LEU A 3 5.35 19.35 12.66
CA LEU A 3 4.99 20.51 11.82
C LEU A 3 4.97 21.80 12.66
N GLU A 4 4.61 21.64 13.92
CA GLU A 4 4.62 22.66 14.97
C GLU A 4 6.05 23.12 15.28
N GLU A 5 7.01 22.20 15.33
CA GLU A 5 8.43 22.50 15.55
C GLU A 5 8.99 23.41 14.43
N LEU A 6 8.57 23.19 13.18
CA LEU A 6 8.97 24.02 12.05
C LEU A 6 8.46 25.47 12.18
N ARG A 7 7.25 25.67 12.69
CA ARG A 7 6.69 27.01 12.91
C ARG A 7 7.26 27.67 14.16
N ASP A 8 7.17 27.00 15.30
CA ASP A 8 7.42 27.60 16.62
C ASP A 8 8.91 27.86 16.87
N ILE A 9 9.77 26.96 16.39
CA ILE A 9 11.21 27.02 16.68
C ILE A 9 11.97 27.57 15.47
N HIS A 10 11.60 27.13 14.27
CA HIS A 10 12.32 27.47 13.05
C HIS A 10 11.70 28.64 12.26
N ASN A 11 10.51 29.12 12.65
CA ASN A 11 9.80 30.21 11.98
C ASN A 11 9.61 29.95 10.47
N LEU A 12 9.24 28.71 10.13
CA LEU A 12 8.97 28.26 8.77
C LEU A 12 7.48 27.92 8.60
N GLU A 13 6.93 28.15 7.41
CA GLU A 13 5.58 27.76 7.04
C GLU A 13 5.61 26.51 6.13
N PRO A 14 5.24 25.32 6.64
CA PRO A 14 5.34 24.08 5.88
C PRO A 14 4.22 23.92 4.86
N VAL A 15 4.56 23.39 3.69
CA VAL A 15 3.60 22.94 2.66
C VAL A 15 3.78 21.44 2.45
N LEU A 16 2.69 20.68 2.52
CA LEU A 16 2.70 19.23 2.32
C LEU A 16 2.36 18.88 0.86
N TYR A 17 3.27 18.17 0.21
CA TYR A 17 3.08 17.68 -1.16
C TYR A 17 2.75 16.18 -1.16
N PHE A 18 1.66 15.80 -1.82
CA PHE A 18 1.23 14.42 -1.92
C PHE A 18 1.32 13.91 -3.37
N GLY A 19 2.03 12.79 -3.56
CA GLY A 19 2.20 12.11 -4.85
C GLY A 19 1.03 11.18 -5.19
N ILE A 20 -0.20 11.67 -5.08
CA ILE A 20 -1.43 10.91 -5.37
C ILE A 20 -1.91 11.27 -6.78
N GLY A 21 -2.23 10.27 -7.60
CA GLY A 21 -2.58 10.46 -9.02
C GLY A 21 -4.08 10.73 -9.27
N PRO A 22 -4.47 11.01 -10.54
CA PRO A 22 -5.86 11.32 -10.92
C PRO A 22 -6.88 10.24 -10.51
N HIS A 23 -6.51 8.96 -10.57
CA HIS A 23 -7.34 7.81 -10.14
C HIS A 23 -7.74 7.83 -8.67
N GLU A 24 -7.13 8.70 -7.89
CA GLU A 24 -7.26 8.79 -6.45
C GLU A 24 -7.73 10.17 -5.98
N THR A 25 -8.32 10.96 -6.88
CA THR A 25 -8.71 12.35 -6.61
C THR A 25 -9.52 12.50 -5.31
N HIS A 26 -10.42 11.57 -5.00
CA HIS A 26 -11.19 11.55 -3.76
C HIS A 26 -10.32 11.57 -2.48
N ARG A 27 -9.10 11.02 -2.53
CA ARG A 27 -8.16 11.05 -1.40
C ARG A 27 -7.61 12.46 -1.15
N SER A 28 -7.48 13.26 -2.20
CA SER A 28 -6.98 14.63 -2.08
C SER A 28 -7.92 15.50 -1.27
N ASP A 29 -9.23 15.30 -1.42
CA ASP A 29 -10.24 16.02 -0.66
C ASP A 29 -10.18 15.65 0.83
N ASN A 30 -10.11 14.36 1.14
CA ASN A 30 -9.96 13.87 2.52
C ASN A 30 -8.68 14.40 3.19
N LEU A 31 -7.56 14.45 2.44
CA LEU A 31 -6.30 14.98 2.96
C LEU A 31 -6.38 16.48 3.20
N ARG A 32 -6.98 17.23 2.27
CA ARG A 32 -7.18 18.67 2.42
C ARG A 32 -8.04 18.98 3.65
N GLU A 33 -9.14 18.26 3.83
CA GLU A 33 -10.00 18.40 5.01
C GLU A 33 -9.25 18.04 6.30
N PHE A 34 -8.51 16.93 6.31
CA PHE A 34 -7.73 16.50 7.47
C PHE A 34 -6.72 17.59 7.90
N TYR A 35 -5.89 18.07 6.99
CA TYR A 35 -4.83 19.04 7.30
C TYR A 35 -5.34 20.48 7.48
N ALA A 36 -6.57 20.77 7.08
CA ALA A 36 -7.24 22.03 7.40
C ALA A 36 -7.82 22.06 8.83
N HIS A 37 -8.20 20.91 9.39
CA HIS A 37 -9.01 20.86 10.61
C HIS A 37 -8.41 20.08 11.79
N ARG A 38 -7.48 19.15 11.55
CA ARG A 38 -6.93 18.28 12.60
C ARG A 38 -5.64 18.79 13.25
N PRO A 39 -4.68 19.40 12.53
CA PRO A 39 -3.53 20.02 13.16
C PRO A 39 -3.94 21.21 14.03
N LEU A 40 -3.04 21.65 14.92
CA LEU A 40 -3.27 22.84 15.76
C LEU A 40 -3.58 24.09 14.93
N GLU A 41 -2.96 24.17 13.75
CA GLU A 41 -3.14 25.23 12.78
C GLU A 41 -3.18 24.65 11.37
N PRO A 42 -4.02 25.16 10.46
CA PRO A 42 -4.15 24.63 9.10
C PRO A 42 -2.82 24.55 8.37
N ILE A 43 -2.64 23.50 7.55
CA ILE A 43 -1.42 23.28 6.77
C ILE A 43 -1.80 23.18 5.30
N GLU A 44 -1.09 23.94 4.45
CA GLU A 44 -1.31 23.88 3.01
C GLU A 44 -0.96 22.49 2.47
N THR A 45 -1.85 21.93 1.67
CA THR A 45 -1.66 20.65 0.98
C THR A 45 -1.73 20.86 -0.53
N ARG A 46 -0.79 20.26 -1.27
CA ARG A 46 -0.70 20.33 -2.73
C ARG A 46 -0.65 18.93 -3.33
N PHE A 47 -1.26 18.78 -4.50
CA PHE A 47 -1.38 17.50 -5.19
C PHE A 47 -0.88 17.62 -6.64
N PRO A 48 0.43 17.82 -6.87
CA PRO A 48 0.95 18.11 -8.20
C PRO A 48 0.57 17.06 -9.25
N MET A 49 0.47 15.81 -8.83
CA MET A 49 0.14 14.67 -9.70
C MET A 49 -1.32 14.70 -10.20
N ILE A 50 -2.25 15.31 -9.44
CA ILE A 50 -3.64 15.56 -9.84
C ILE A 50 -3.76 16.90 -10.57
N GLU A 51 -3.05 17.93 -10.10
CA GLU A 51 -3.18 19.31 -10.56
C GLU A 51 -2.49 19.56 -11.91
N THR A 52 -1.41 18.84 -12.20
CA THR A 52 -0.55 19.09 -13.37
C THR A 52 -0.84 18.13 -14.52
N PHE A 53 -1.09 16.86 -14.22
CA PHE A 53 -1.22 15.81 -15.24
C PHE A 53 -2.69 15.45 -15.46
N ARG A 54 -3.10 15.42 -16.74
CA ARG A 54 -4.46 15.02 -17.16
C ARG A 54 -4.55 13.56 -17.61
N GLU A 55 -3.40 12.96 -17.91
CA GLU A 55 -3.27 11.60 -18.43
C GLU A 55 -2.33 10.80 -17.52
N ASP A 56 -2.43 9.48 -17.59
CA ASP A 56 -1.49 8.59 -16.90
C ASP A 56 -0.11 8.74 -17.51
N ILE A 57 0.80 9.28 -16.71
CA ILE A 57 2.21 9.32 -17.03
C ILE A 57 2.88 8.04 -16.51
N ASP A 58 3.80 7.49 -17.31
CA ASP A 58 4.64 6.38 -16.85
C ASP A 58 5.72 6.88 -15.90
N VAL A 59 5.31 7.13 -14.65
CA VAL A 59 6.16 7.66 -13.58
C VAL A 59 7.36 6.74 -13.34
N LYS A 60 7.19 5.42 -13.52
CA LYS A 60 8.27 4.45 -13.28
C LYS A 60 9.39 4.63 -14.31
N SER A 61 9.04 4.74 -15.58
CA SER A 61 10.01 4.96 -16.66
C SER A 61 10.72 6.31 -16.51
N ILE A 62 10.00 7.39 -16.16
CA ILE A 62 10.62 8.70 -15.89
C ILE A 62 11.67 8.60 -14.76
N ILE A 63 11.31 7.94 -13.65
CA ILE A 63 12.20 7.81 -12.49
C ILE A 63 13.47 7.02 -12.84
N GLU A 64 13.34 5.90 -13.56
CA GLU A 64 14.50 5.05 -13.88
C GLU A 64 15.33 5.59 -15.03
N GLU A 65 14.70 6.00 -16.12
CA GLU A 65 15.36 6.33 -17.38
C GLU A 65 15.83 7.78 -17.43
N GLU A 66 15.02 8.73 -16.97
CA GLU A 66 15.36 10.15 -17.02
C GLU A 66 16.13 10.59 -15.76
N TRP A 67 15.67 10.18 -14.58
CA TRP A 67 16.31 10.60 -13.32
C TRP A 67 17.44 9.68 -12.87
N GLY A 68 17.56 8.49 -13.46
CA GLY A 68 18.58 7.51 -13.10
C GLY A 68 18.39 6.94 -11.69
N ILE A 69 17.17 7.05 -11.13
CA ILE A 69 16.86 6.57 -9.79
C ILE A 69 16.33 5.15 -9.89
N LYS A 70 17.03 4.22 -9.25
CA LYS A 70 16.62 2.82 -9.24
C LYS A 70 15.32 2.62 -8.46
N LEU A 71 14.32 2.01 -9.08
CA LEU A 71 13.07 1.68 -8.40
C LEU A 71 13.25 0.58 -7.33
N PRO A 72 12.35 0.53 -6.33
CA PRO A 72 12.29 -0.58 -5.39
C PRO A 72 12.27 -1.95 -6.08
N ARG A 73 13.17 -2.86 -5.66
CA ARG A 73 13.33 -4.20 -6.27
C ARG A 73 12.05 -5.03 -6.38
N MET A 74 11.05 -4.74 -5.55
CA MET A 74 9.76 -5.43 -5.55
C MET A 74 9.02 -5.27 -6.89
N TYR A 75 9.15 -4.13 -7.57
CA TYR A 75 8.54 -3.93 -8.89
C TYR A 75 9.11 -4.90 -9.92
N ALA A 76 10.44 -5.07 -9.94
CA ALA A 76 11.11 -6.06 -10.79
C ALA A 76 10.77 -7.51 -10.42
N MET A 77 10.27 -7.74 -9.20
CA MET A 77 9.81 -9.04 -8.72
C MET A 77 8.31 -9.26 -8.95
N GLY A 78 7.63 -8.42 -9.75
CA GLY A 78 6.23 -8.62 -10.14
C GLY A 78 5.18 -8.07 -9.17
N PHE A 79 5.59 -7.36 -8.10
CA PHE A 79 4.62 -6.68 -7.22
C PHE A 79 4.14 -5.37 -7.86
N SER A 80 2.82 -5.12 -7.80
CA SER A 80 2.23 -3.83 -8.19
C SER A 80 2.60 -2.70 -7.23
N HIS A 81 2.91 -3.04 -5.96
CA HIS A 81 3.27 -2.08 -4.91
C HIS A 81 4.45 -2.57 -4.06
N ALA A 82 5.36 -1.65 -3.70
CA ALA A 82 6.53 -1.93 -2.86
C ALA A 82 6.27 -1.69 -1.36
N ASN A 83 5.09 -2.05 -0.85
CA ASN A 83 4.67 -1.78 0.53
C ASN A 83 5.01 -2.91 1.50
N CYS A 84 5.39 -2.56 2.73
CA CYS A 84 5.56 -3.49 3.86
C CYS A 84 6.45 -4.71 3.57
N GLY A 85 7.41 -4.59 2.64
CA GLY A 85 8.26 -5.70 2.21
C GLY A 85 7.48 -6.88 1.60
N GLY A 86 6.28 -6.62 1.07
CA GLY A 86 5.37 -7.62 0.53
C GLY A 86 4.34 -8.17 1.52
N ARG A 87 4.35 -7.74 2.79
CA ARG A 87 3.43 -8.24 3.83
C ARG A 87 2.30 -7.26 4.18
N CYS A 88 1.81 -6.52 3.19
CA CYS A 88 0.73 -5.57 3.43
C CYS A 88 -0.55 -6.33 3.86
N VAL A 89 -1.12 -5.98 5.01
CA VAL A 89 -2.38 -6.58 5.51
C VAL A 89 -3.60 -6.23 4.66
N ARG A 90 -3.43 -5.33 3.68
CA ARG A 90 -4.44 -4.99 2.66
C ARG A 90 -4.14 -5.62 1.30
N GLY A 91 -3.08 -6.43 1.19
CA GLY A 91 -2.80 -7.19 -0.02
C GLY A 91 -3.91 -8.20 -0.29
N GLY A 92 -4.37 -8.26 -1.54
CA GLY A 92 -5.33 -9.29 -1.99
C GLY A 92 -4.67 -10.64 -2.29
N PHE A 93 -5.46 -11.56 -2.83
CA PHE A 93 -5.01 -12.91 -3.21
C PHE A 93 -3.77 -12.89 -4.11
N GLN A 94 -3.80 -12.12 -5.20
CA GLN A 94 -2.67 -12.04 -6.13
C GLN A 94 -1.39 -11.53 -5.46
N HIS A 95 -1.51 -10.52 -4.60
CA HIS A 95 -0.38 -9.98 -3.84
C HIS A 95 0.24 -11.05 -2.92
N TYR A 96 -0.60 -11.82 -2.23
CA TYR A 96 -0.13 -12.90 -1.36
C TYR A 96 0.40 -14.12 -2.12
N ALA A 97 -0.13 -14.43 -3.31
CA ALA A 97 0.46 -15.42 -4.21
C ALA A 97 1.84 -14.98 -4.69
N GLN A 98 2.00 -13.71 -5.07
CA GLN A 98 3.31 -13.16 -5.44
C GLN A 98 4.29 -13.21 -4.27
N LEU A 99 3.83 -12.88 -3.04
CA LEU A 99 4.64 -13.02 -1.84
C LEU A 99 5.10 -14.46 -1.62
N TYR A 100 4.18 -15.43 -1.74
CA TYR A 100 4.50 -16.84 -1.57
C TYR A 100 5.54 -17.32 -2.59
N ASN A 101 5.32 -16.95 -3.86
CA ASN A 101 6.21 -17.31 -4.96
C ASN A 101 7.62 -16.71 -4.82
N VAL A 102 7.72 -15.44 -4.43
CA VAL A 102 9.01 -14.72 -4.37
C VAL A 102 9.74 -14.95 -3.05
N TRP A 103 9.01 -14.98 -1.92
CA TRP A 103 9.56 -15.07 -0.57
C TRP A 103 8.68 -15.94 0.35
N PRO A 104 8.74 -17.28 0.21
CA PRO A 104 7.92 -18.21 1.00
C PRO A 104 8.15 -18.06 2.51
N ASP A 105 9.39 -17.78 2.95
CA ASP A 105 9.69 -17.54 4.37
C ASP A 105 8.96 -16.30 4.92
N ARG A 106 8.81 -15.24 4.10
CA ARG A 106 8.08 -14.03 4.50
C ARG A 106 6.58 -14.26 4.53
N TYR A 107 6.08 -15.10 3.63
CA TYR A 107 4.70 -15.57 3.67
C TYR A 107 4.42 -16.34 4.96
N ALA A 108 5.29 -17.30 5.31
CA ALA A 108 5.18 -18.11 6.52
C ALA A 108 5.17 -17.26 7.80
N LEU A 109 6.01 -16.22 7.88
CA LEU A 109 5.97 -15.27 9.00
C LEU A 109 4.63 -14.53 9.10
N GLN A 110 4.03 -14.16 7.95
CA GLN A 110 2.74 -13.48 7.95
C GLN A 110 1.58 -14.42 8.30
N GLU A 111 1.64 -15.68 7.85
CA GLU A 111 0.73 -16.75 8.23
C GLU A 111 0.79 -16.99 9.75
N GLU A 112 1.99 -17.11 10.32
CA GLU A 112 2.18 -17.26 11.77
C GLU A 112 1.63 -16.06 12.54
N MET A 113 1.89 -14.82 12.08
CA MET A 113 1.35 -13.62 12.69
C MET A 113 -0.18 -13.60 12.68
N GLU A 114 -0.81 -14.02 11.57
CA GLU A 114 -2.27 -14.11 11.46
C GLU A 114 -2.84 -15.15 12.43
N GLU A 115 -2.27 -16.35 12.49
CA GLU A 115 -2.70 -17.42 13.40
C GLU A 115 -2.51 -17.02 14.87
N ASN A 116 -1.38 -16.39 15.21
CA ASN A 116 -1.13 -15.84 16.54
C ASN A 116 -2.18 -14.78 16.90
N PHE A 117 -2.47 -13.83 16.01
CA PHE A 117 -3.50 -12.81 16.25
C PHE A 117 -4.89 -13.45 16.48
N ARG A 118 -5.28 -14.43 15.65
CA ARG A 118 -6.56 -15.13 15.79
C ARG A 118 -6.67 -15.84 17.14
N ARG A 119 -5.59 -16.50 17.58
CA ARG A 119 -5.50 -17.19 18.87
C ARG A 119 -5.56 -16.20 20.04
N ASP A 120 -4.68 -15.20 20.04
CA ASP A 120 -4.47 -14.32 21.19
C ASP A 120 -5.66 -13.39 21.45
N PHE A 121 -6.41 -13.06 20.41
CA PHE A 121 -7.62 -12.22 20.51
C PHE A 121 -8.93 -13.00 20.39
N GLU A 122 -8.88 -14.33 20.24
CA GLU A 122 -10.04 -15.21 20.07
C GLU A 122 -11.00 -14.74 18.94
N LYS A 123 -10.43 -14.25 17.83
CA LYS A 123 -11.19 -13.70 16.70
C LYS A 123 -11.08 -14.58 15.46
N ASN A 124 -12.22 -14.88 14.86
CA ASN A 124 -12.28 -15.48 13.53
C ASN A 124 -12.18 -14.40 12.44
N VAL A 125 -10.99 -13.85 12.24
CA VAL A 125 -10.69 -12.86 11.19
C VAL A 125 -9.47 -13.28 10.38
N SER A 126 -9.37 -12.84 9.14
CA SER A 126 -8.25 -13.12 8.25
C SER A 126 -7.97 -11.88 7.39
N ILE A 127 -6.72 -11.77 6.92
CA ILE A 127 -6.28 -10.80 5.92
C ILE A 127 -7.06 -11.01 4.61
N LEU A 128 -7.25 -12.26 4.19
CA LEU A 128 -8.01 -12.59 2.99
C LEU A 128 -9.46 -12.94 3.35
N LYS A 129 -10.37 -12.64 2.42
CA LYS A 129 -11.78 -13.00 2.51
C LYS A 129 -12.20 -13.77 1.27
N LYS A 130 -12.95 -14.84 1.47
CA LYS A 130 -13.52 -15.64 0.38
C LYS A 130 -14.98 -15.95 0.71
N ASP A 131 -15.87 -15.76 -0.27
CA ASP A 131 -17.31 -16.04 -0.12
C ASP A 131 -17.95 -15.33 1.09
N GLY A 132 -17.48 -14.12 1.40
CA GLY A 132 -17.94 -13.30 2.53
C GLY A 132 -17.36 -13.66 3.91
N GLY A 133 -16.60 -14.75 4.00
CA GLY A 133 -15.96 -15.21 5.25
C GLY A 133 -14.44 -14.98 5.29
N PRO A 134 -13.81 -15.10 6.47
CA PRO A 134 -12.36 -15.18 6.60
C PRO A 134 -11.81 -16.38 5.80
N TYR A 135 -10.70 -16.17 5.10
CA TYR A 135 -9.96 -17.23 4.43
C TYR A 135 -8.49 -17.05 4.79
N THR A 136 -7.95 -17.92 5.64
CA THR A 136 -6.61 -17.74 6.22
C THR A 136 -5.50 -17.86 5.18
N LEU A 137 -4.34 -17.27 5.48
CA LEU A 137 -3.13 -17.47 4.69
C LEU A 137 -2.72 -18.94 4.65
N ARG A 138 -2.91 -19.68 5.74
CA ARG A 138 -2.67 -21.13 5.76
C ARG A 138 -3.55 -21.86 4.74
N GLU A 139 -4.86 -21.62 4.75
CA GLU A 139 -5.79 -22.22 3.78
C GLU A 139 -5.42 -21.83 2.34
N TYR A 140 -4.96 -20.60 2.14
CA TYR A 140 -4.53 -20.15 0.83
C TYR A 140 -3.23 -20.82 0.37
N ARG A 141 -2.23 -20.94 1.25
CA ARG A 141 -0.98 -21.67 1.00
C ARG A 141 -1.26 -23.13 0.64
N GLU A 142 -2.05 -23.84 1.45
CA GLU A 142 -2.40 -25.24 1.18
C GLU A 142 -3.12 -25.43 -0.15
N ARG A 143 -3.88 -24.43 -0.58
CA ARG A 143 -4.49 -24.40 -1.91
C ARG A 143 -3.44 -24.19 -3.01
N MET A 144 -2.54 -23.23 -2.85
CA MET A 144 -1.45 -22.97 -3.79
C MET A 144 -0.50 -24.18 -3.91
N ASP A 145 -0.21 -24.87 -2.82
CA ASP A 145 0.62 -26.08 -2.81
C ASP A 145 -0.01 -27.23 -3.60
N ARG A 146 -1.35 -27.31 -3.60
CA ARG A 146 -2.11 -28.35 -4.31
C ARG A 146 -2.34 -28.04 -5.78
N GLU A 147 -2.69 -26.79 -6.07
CA GLU A 147 -3.08 -26.34 -7.41
C GLU A 147 -1.88 -25.81 -8.21
N GLY A 148 -0.73 -25.52 -7.58
CA GLY A 148 0.41 -24.84 -8.19
C GLY A 148 0.28 -23.31 -8.08
N VAL A 149 1.30 -22.64 -7.53
CA VAL A 149 1.29 -21.19 -7.28
C VAL A 149 1.14 -20.38 -8.57
N GLU A 150 1.68 -20.87 -9.68
CA GLU A 150 1.63 -20.27 -11.01
C GLU A 150 0.20 -19.98 -11.49
N ASN A 151 -0.79 -20.78 -11.05
CA ASN A 151 -2.20 -20.59 -11.41
C ASN A 151 -2.83 -19.35 -10.75
N PHE A 152 -2.15 -18.77 -9.76
CA PHE A 152 -2.60 -17.60 -9.00
C PHE A 152 -1.81 -16.33 -9.35
N LEU A 153 -0.78 -16.45 -10.19
CA LEU A 153 0.03 -15.34 -10.68
C LEU A 153 -0.56 -14.80 -12.00
N LYS A 154 -1.73 -14.14 -11.95
CA LYS A 154 -2.29 -13.40 -13.11
C LYS A 154 -2.00 -11.92 -12.95
N ILE A 155 -1.54 -11.21 -13.99
CA ILE A 155 -1.27 -9.76 -14.02
C ILE A 155 -2.06 -9.19 -15.23
N PRO A 156 -2.80 -8.06 -15.13
CA PRO A 156 -2.49 -6.84 -14.40
C PRO A 156 -3.50 -6.40 -13.34
N ASP A 157 -2.99 -5.75 -12.30
CA ASP A 157 -3.79 -5.01 -11.34
C ASP A 157 -3.42 -3.52 -11.46
N GLU A 158 -4.38 -2.71 -11.91
CA GLU A 158 -4.32 -1.26 -12.03
C GLU A 158 -4.76 -0.55 -10.73
N THR A 159 -4.94 -1.29 -9.62
CA THR A 159 -5.47 -0.65 -8.41
C THR A 159 -4.47 0.28 -7.74
N VAL A 160 -4.85 1.57 -7.82
CA VAL A 160 -4.78 2.61 -6.79
C VAL A 160 -4.07 2.22 -5.48
N PRO A 161 -3.03 2.96 -5.06
CA PRO A 161 -2.26 2.64 -3.86
C PRO A 161 -3.12 2.52 -2.61
N CYS A 162 -2.85 1.46 -1.85
CA CYS A 162 -3.38 1.18 -0.53
C CYS A 162 -3.56 2.45 0.34
N VAL A 163 -4.81 2.95 0.44
CA VAL A 163 -5.20 4.07 1.32
C VAL A 163 -5.45 3.60 2.76
N CYS A 164 -4.57 3.89 3.70
CA CYS A 164 -4.90 3.74 5.12
C CYS A 164 -5.68 4.97 5.59
N SER A 165 -6.98 5.05 5.29
CA SER A 165 -7.88 6.01 5.95
C SER A 165 -8.60 5.31 7.08
N PHE A 166 -8.45 5.82 8.30
CA PHE A 166 -9.29 5.41 9.43
C PHE A 166 -10.71 5.94 9.17
N SER A 167 -11.69 5.03 9.09
CA SER A 167 -13.11 5.36 9.23
C SER A 167 -13.55 5.10 10.66
#